data_AF-A0ABD5S3Z0-F1
#
_entry.id   AF-A0ABD5S3Z0-F1
#
_cell.length_a   1.000
_cell.length_b   1.000
_cell.length_c   1.000
_cell.angle_alpha   90.00
_cell.angle_beta   90.00
_cell.angle_gamma   90.00
#
_symmetry.space_group_name_H-M   'P 1'
#
loop_
_entity.id
_entity.type
_entity.pdbx_description
1 polymer ?
#
loop_
_entity_poly.entity_id
_entity_poly.type
_entity_poly.pdbx_seq_one_letter_code
_entity_poly.pdbx_strand_id
1 'polypeptide(L)'
;MTLEAATTPDGADVYVDRADAEKGSNGPFYVVYLSEERDRRWGYFCSNCETFDNAMDTMGRIVCNVCGNVRKPEEWDAAHE
;
A
#
# COMPACT_ATOMS: atom_id res chain seq x y z
N MET A 1 -15.06 3.71 -6.23
CA MET A 1 -14.27 4.29 -5.13
C MET A 1 -14.66 3.53 -3.88
N THR A 2 -13.91 2.49 -3.55
CA THR A 2 -14.27 1.57 -2.45
C THR A 2 -13.20 1.70 -1.39
N LEU A 3 -13.49 2.52 -0.38
CA LEU A 3 -12.72 2.54 0.86
C LEU A 3 -13.26 1.43 1.77
N GLU A 4 -12.35 0.65 2.32
CA GLU A 4 -12.66 -0.38 3.30
C GLU A 4 -12.11 0.06 4.66
N ALA A 5 -13.00 0.22 5.64
CA ALA A 5 -12.61 0.54 7.00
C ALA A 5 -11.93 -0.67 7.66
N ALA A 6 -10.82 -0.44 8.33
CA ALA A 6 -10.08 -1.45 9.06
C ALA A 6 -9.44 -0.84 10.31
N THR A 7 -9.04 -1.69 11.26
CA THR A 7 -8.28 -1.28 12.44
C THR A 7 -6.89 -1.88 12.37
N THR A 8 -5.88 -1.05 12.55
CA THR A 8 -4.47 -1.47 12.58
C THR A 8 -4.16 -2.25 13.85
N PRO A 9 -3.03 -3.00 13.92
CA PRO A 9 -2.62 -3.70 15.13
C PRO A 9 -2.44 -2.79 16.36
N ASP A 10 -2.09 -1.53 16.14
CA ASP A 10 -1.93 -0.52 17.19
C ASP A 10 -3.27 0.14 17.61
N GLY A 11 -4.40 -0.31 17.03
CA GLY A 11 -5.74 0.16 17.37
C GLY A 11 -6.19 1.43 16.64
N ALA A 12 -5.45 1.91 15.64
CA ALA A 12 -5.88 3.06 14.83
C ALA A 12 -6.90 2.63 13.76
N ASP A 13 -8.00 3.37 13.65
CA ASP A 13 -8.96 3.25 12.56
C ASP A 13 -8.41 3.87 11.28
N VAL A 14 -8.46 3.11 10.19
CA VAL A 14 -7.90 3.48 8.90
C VAL A 14 -8.81 3.02 7.76
N TYR A 15 -8.55 3.57 6.58
CA TYR A 15 -9.37 3.35 5.39
C TYR A 15 -8.49 2.90 4.22
N VAL A 16 -8.65 1.65 3.80
CA VAL A 16 -7.91 1.03 2.69
C VAL A 16 -8.58 1.37 1.37
N ASP A 17 -7.88 2.05 0.46
CA ASP A 17 -8.41 2.36 -0.87
C ASP A 17 -8.17 1.21 -1.84
N ARG A 18 -9.20 0.39 -2.08
CA ARG A 18 -9.13 -0.76 -3.00
C ARG A 18 -9.00 -0.34 -4.47
N ALA A 19 -9.12 0.95 -4.78
CA ALA A 19 -8.93 1.49 -6.13
C ALA A 19 -7.53 2.09 -6.36
N ASP A 20 -6.74 2.35 -5.31
CA ASP A 20 -5.43 2.98 -5.40
C ASP A 20 -4.37 2.03 -4.84
N ALA A 21 -3.51 1.51 -5.72
CA ALA A 21 -2.58 0.46 -5.38
C ALA A 21 -1.25 0.57 -6.12
N GLU A 22 -0.18 0.27 -5.40
CA GLU A 22 1.14 0.04 -5.96
C GLU A 22 1.29 -1.44 -6.35
N LYS A 23 1.87 -1.69 -7.52
CA LYS A 23 2.14 -3.06 -7.99
C LYS A 23 3.19 -3.71 -7.08
N GLY A 24 2.93 -4.92 -6.59
CA GLY A 24 3.92 -5.72 -5.85
C GLY A 24 4.36 -6.98 -6.59
N SER A 25 5.36 -7.67 -6.04
CA SER A 25 5.86 -8.93 -6.59
C SER A 25 4.88 -10.10 -6.43
N ASN A 26 4.20 -10.16 -5.29
CA ASN A 26 3.28 -11.24 -4.90
C ASN A 26 1.81 -10.76 -4.87
N GLY A 27 1.58 -9.47 -4.68
CA GLY A 27 0.25 -8.85 -4.70
C GLY A 27 0.34 -7.33 -4.56
N PRO A 28 -0.74 -6.58 -4.87
CA PRO A 28 -0.75 -5.13 -4.71
C PRO A 28 -0.54 -4.67 -3.25
N PHE A 29 -0.05 -3.44 -3.13
CA PHE A 29 -0.09 -2.67 -1.89
C PHE A 29 -1.14 -1.57 -2.04
N TYR A 30 -2.24 -1.67 -1.31
CA TYR A 30 -3.28 -0.65 -1.34
C TYR A 30 -2.91 0.55 -0.47
N VAL A 31 -3.20 1.76 -0.93
CA VAL A 31 -2.97 2.98 -0.15
C VAL A 31 -3.95 3.03 1.02
N VAL A 32 -3.46 3.40 2.20
CA VAL A 32 -4.26 3.48 3.42
C VAL A 32 -4.30 4.93 3.89
N TYR A 33 -5.49 5.41 4.26
CA TYR A 33 -5.74 6.77 4.73
C TYR A 33 -6.25 6.79 6.18
N LEU A 34 -6.03 7.90 6.87
CA LEU A 34 -6.57 8.16 8.22
C LEU A 34 -8.05 8.58 8.22
N SER A 35 -8.61 8.95 7.06
CA SER A 35 -10.01 9.36 6.93
C SER A 35 -10.57 8.97 5.56
N GLU A 36 -11.91 8.94 5.47
CA GLU A 36 -12.63 8.66 4.23
C GLU A 36 -12.42 9.71 3.14
N GLU A 37 -12.02 10.92 3.53
CA GLU A 37 -11.73 12.06 2.64
C GLU A 37 -10.41 11.90 1.88
N ARG A 38 -9.58 10.90 2.25
CA ARG A 38 -8.27 10.63 1.63
C ARG A 38 -7.26 11.78 1.75
N ASP A 39 -7.46 12.68 2.71
CA ASP A 39 -6.62 13.88 2.90
C ASP A 39 -5.23 13.55 3.45
N ARG A 40 -5.14 12.48 4.26
CA ARG A 40 -3.89 12.07 4.93
C ARG A 40 -3.61 10.59 4.73
N ARG A 41 -2.55 10.30 3.98
CA ARG A 41 -2.02 8.94 3.83
C ARG A 41 -1.42 8.47 5.15
N TRP A 42 -1.86 7.30 5.60
CA TRP A 42 -1.32 6.59 6.75
C TRP A 42 -0.16 5.69 6.35
N GLY A 43 -0.33 4.92 5.27
CA GLY A 43 0.63 3.90 4.86
C GLY A 43 0.07 3.00 3.76
N TYR A 44 0.42 1.72 3.81
CA TYR A 44 0.05 0.72 2.81
C TYR A 44 -0.46 -0.58 3.45
N PHE A 45 -1.39 -1.24 2.76
CA PHE A 45 -1.89 -2.56 3.12
C PHE A 45 -1.41 -3.59 2.10
N CYS A 46 -0.68 -4.60 2.55
CA CYS A 46 -0.22 -5.69 1.71
C CYS A 46 -1.36 -6.68 1.48
N SER A 47 -1.87 -6.75 0.25
CA SER A 47 -3.00 -7.65 -0.06
C SER A 47 -2.63 -9.13 -0.08
N ASN A 48 -1.33 -9.46 -0.17
CA ASN A 48 -0.87 -10.84 -0.30
C ASN A 48 -0.98 -11.63 1.01
N CYS A 49 -0.72 -10.99 2.14
CA CYS A 49 -0.81 -11.61 3.46
C CYS A 49 -1.64 -10.77 4.45
N GLU A 50 -2.42 -9.83 3.92
CA GLU A 50 -3.42 -9.04 4.63
C GLU A 50 -2.88 -8.36 5.89
N THR A 51 -1.80 -7.58 5.74
CA THR A 51 -1.15 -6.87 6.85
C THR A 51 -0.84 -5.42 6.51
N PHE A 52 -0.73 -4.60 7.56
CA PHE A 52 -0.26 -3.22 7.51
C PHE A 52 1.24 -3.11 7.82
N ASP A 53 1.91 -4.20 8.19
CA ASP A 53 3.32 -4.18 8.57
C ASP A 53 4.23 -4.12 7.33
N ASN A 54 4.65 -2.91 6.98
CA ASN A 54 5.51 -2.62 5.85
C ASN A 54 6.63 -1.65 6.22
N ALA A 55 7.79 -1.85 5.61
CA ALA A 55 8.89 -0.89 5.61
C ALA A 55 8.86 -0.09 4.31
N MET A 56 9.11 1.22 4.43
CA MET A 56 9.32 2.10 3.28
C MET A 56 10.63 2.85 3.43
N ASP A 57 11.43 2.88 2.37
CA ASP A 57 12.64 3.71 2.31
C ASP A 57 12.37 5.09 1.70
N THR A 58 13.40 5.95 1.75
CA THR A 58 13.32 7.32 1.20
C THR A 58 13.14 7.37 -0.31
N MET A 59 13.31 6.25 -1.03
CA MET A 59 13.09 6.13 -2.47
C MET A 59 11.69 5.59 -2.80
N GLY A 60 10.83 5.38 -1.79
CA GLY A 60 9.48 4.87 -1.99
C GLY A 60 9.43 3.37 -2.30
N ARG A 61 10.50 2.62 -2.03
CA ARG A 61 10.41 1.15 -2.07
C ARG A 61 9.63 0.68 -0.86
N ILE A 62 8.62 -0.15 -1.11
CA ILE A 62 7.79 -0.76 -0.07
C ILE A 62 8.15 -2.24 0.04
N VAL A 63 8.34 -2.73 1.25
CA VAL A 63 8.56 -4.15 1.55
C VAL A 63 7.62 -4.57 2.68
N CYS A 64 6.86 -5.64 2.47
CA CYS A 64 6.07 -6.25 3.53
C CYS A 64 7.01 -7.01 4.49
N ASN A 65 6.99 -6.66 5.77
CA ASN A 65 7.85 -7.27 6.78
C ASN A 65 7.45 -8.72 7.11
N VAL A 66 6.24 -9.15 6.72
CA VAL A 66 5.71 -10.48 7.01
C VAL A 66 5.98 -11.47 5.89
N CYS A 67 5.57 -11.19 4.66
CA CYS A 67 5.66 -12.13 3.53
C CYS A 67 6.75 -11.78 2.50
N GLY A 68 7.49 -10.67 2.70
CA GLY A 68 8.53 -10.25 1.78
C GLY A 68 8.03 -9.77 0.41
N ASN A 69 6.72 -9.49 0.26
CA ASN A 69 6.21 -8.80 -0.93
C ASN A 69 6.95 -7.46 -1.11
N VAL A 70 7.33 -7.11 -2.33
CA VAL A 70 8.08 -5.87 -2.62
C VAL A 70 7.36 -5.07 -3.70
N ARG A 71 7.24 -3.74 -3.52
CA ARG A 71 6.74 -2.84 -4.57
C ARG A 71 7.64 -2.96 -5.79
N LYS A 72 7.03 -3.28 -6.93
CA LYS A 72 7.69 -3.19 -8.23
C LYS A 72 7.78 -1.71 -8.61
N PRO A 73 8.92 -1.26 -9.15
CA PRO A 73 8.99 0.07 -9.72
C PRO A 73 7.88 0.23 -10.77
N GLU A 74 7.32 1.43 -10.85
CA GLU A 74 6.45 1.77 -11.97
C GLU A 74 7.22 1.49 -13.26
N GLU A 75 6.61 0.68 -14.13
CA GLU A 75 7.14 0.42 -15.45
C GLU A 75 7.15 1.74 -16.20
N TRP A 76 8.34 2.35 -16.26
CA TRP A 76 8.59 3.43 -17.21
C TRP A 76 8.51 2.77 -18.57
N ASP A 77 7.42 3.00 -19.30
CA ASP A 77 7.41 2.80 -20.74
C ASP A 77 8.63 3.56 -21.25
N ALA A 78 9.68 2.82 -21.60
CA ALA A 78 10.78 3.38 -22.34
C ALA A 78 10.19 3.77 -23.70
N ALA A 79 9.65 4.98 -23.77
CA ALA A 79 9.50 5.71 -25.01
C ALA A 79 10.92 6.03 -25.49
N HIS A 80 11.61 4.99 -25.98
CA HIS A 80 12.75 5.12 -26.84
C HIS A 80 12.24 4.85 -28.26
N GLU A 81 12.14 5.97 -28.98
CA GLU A 81 12.15 6.17 -30.45
C GLU A 81 11.17 5.41 -31.35
#